data_AF-A0A950H0G8-F1
#
_entry.id   AF-A0A950H0G8-F1
#
_cell.length_a   1.000
_cell.length_b   1.000
_cell.length_c   1.000
_cell.angle_alpha   90.00
_cell.angle_beta   90.00
_cell.angle_gamma   90.00
#
_symmetry.space_group_name_H-M   'P 1'
#
loop_
_entity.id
_entity.type
_entity.pdbx_description
1 polymer ?
#
loop_
_entity_poly.entity_id
_entity_poly.type
_entity_poly.pdbx_seq_one_letter_code
_entity_poly.pdbx_strand_id
1 'polypeptide(L)' 'PVTQKPAETRMGSGKGNPEHWVAVVKPGRILFELAGVDAPLARAAMDRAIQKLPFKARFVVRPGTHGTPEVQI' A
#
# COMPACT_ATOMS: atom_id res chain seq x y z
N PRO A 1 -7.04 6.74 -13.59
CA PRO A 1 -5.93 6.65 -14.56
C PRO A 1 -5.15 7.98 -14.56
N VAL A 2 -3.82 7.91 -14.56
CA VAL A 2 -2.93 9.08 -14.65
C VAL A 2 -2.49 9.20 -16.11
N THR A 3 -2.68 10.39 -16.68
CA THR A 3 -2.33 10.69 -18.07
C THR A 3 -1.06 11.53 -18.13
N GLN A 4 -0.21 11.29 -19.12
CA GLN A 4 0.95 12.13 -19.38
C GLN A 4 0.94 12.61 -20.84
N LYS A 5 1.45 13.81 -21.08
CA LYS A 5 1.74 14.27 -22.45
C LYS A 5 3.12 13.77 -22.87
N PRO A 6 3.32 13.39 -24.14
CA PRO A 6 4.63 13.03 -24.63
C PRO A 6 5.64 14.15 -24.43
N ALA A 7 6.89 13.78 -24.18
CA ALA A 7 8.00 14.70 -24.21
C ALA A 7 8.04 15.43 -25.57
N GLU A 8 8.56 16.66 -25.58
CA GLU A 8 8.77 17.47 -26.80
C GLU A 8 7.49 18.06 -27.44
N THR A 9 6.33 17.93 -26.80
CA THR A 9 5.09 18.59 -27.25
C THR A 9 4.83 19.92 -26.53
N ARG A 10 4.27 20.89 -27.25
CA ARG A 10 3.80 22.15 -26.64
C ARG A 10 2.46 21.93 -25.90
N MET A 11 2.10 22.87 -25.05
CA MET A 11 0.77 22.92 -24.43
C MET A 11 -0.34 23.09 -25.48
N GLY A 12 -1.56 22.61 -25.19
CA GLY A 12 -2.67 22.52 -26.17
C GLY A 12 -3.07 21.06 -26.51
N SER A 13 -3.89 20.85 -27.54
CA SER A 13 -4.24 19.54 -28.11
C SER A 13 -4.92 18.50 -27.20
N GLY A 14 -5.52 18.94 -26.08
CA GLY A 14 -6.30 18.09 -25.19
C GLY A 14 -5.48 17.32 -24.15
N LYS A 15 -6.12 16.31 -23.56
CA LYS A 15 -5.55 15.46 -22.49
C LYS A 15 -4.67 14.37 -23.11
N GLY A 16 -3.54 14.08 -22.46
CA GLY A 16 -2.63 13.02 -22.89
C GLY A 16 -3.20 11.61 -22.70
N ASN A 17 -2.47 10.61 -23.16
CA ASN A 17 -2.85 9.21 -23.06
C ASN A 17 -2.71 8.70 -21.60
N PRO A 18 -3.49 7.69 -21.17
CA PRO A 18 -3.28 7.03 -19.89
C PRO A 18 -1.94 6.28 -19.84
N GLU A 19 -1.09 6.60 -18.86
CA GLU A 19 0.23 5.97 -18.67
C GLU A 19 0.26 5.04 -17.45
N HIS A 20 -0.43 5.43 -16.37
CA HIS A 20 -0.40 4.68 -15.12
C HIS A 20 -1.78 4.49 -14.52
N TRP A 21 -1.91 3.40 -13.77
CA TRP A 21 -3.04 3.15 -12.90
C TRP A 21 -2.61 3.38 -11.46
N VAL A 22 -3.49 4.02 -10.70
CA VAL A 22 -3.21 4.38 -9.31
C VAL A 22 -4.36 3.90 -8.43
N ALA A 23 -4.01 3.42 -7.26
CA ALA A 23 -4.97 3.15 -6.19
C ALA A 23 -4.94 4.34 -5.21
N VAL A 24 -6.12 4.91 -4.95
CA VAL A 24 -6.25 5.99 -3.96
C VAL A 24 -6.28 5.38 -2.57
N VAL A 25 -5.28 5.71 -1.75
CA VAL A 25 -5.16 5.24 -0.37
C VAL A 25 -5.39 6.41 0.59
N LYS A 26 -6.26 6.20 1.59
CA LYS A 26 -6.47 7.15 2.70
C LYS A 26 -5.89 6.57 3.99
N PRO A 27 -5.48 7.41 4.96
CA PRO A 27 -5.02 6.93 6.27
C PRO A 27 -6.04 5.98 6.92
N GLY A 28 -5.54 4.92 7.57
CA GLY A 28 -6.38 3.90 8.22
C GLY A 28 -6.85 2.75 7.31
N ARG A 29 -6.57 2.80 6.00
CA ARG A 29 -6.90 1.72 5.06
C ARG A 29 -5.94 0.53 5.23
N ILE A 30 -6.48 -0.68 5.35
CA ILE A 30 -5.72 -1.93 5.24
C ILE A 30 -5.39 -2.18 3.77
N LEU A 31 -4.11 -2.42 3.46
CA LEU A 31 -3.60 -2.61 2.10
C LEU A 31 -3.42 -4.08 1.74
N PHE A 32 -2.89 -4.86 2.68
CA PHE A 32 -2.57 -6.27 2.50
C PHE A 32 -2.95 -7.04 3.76
N GLU A 33 -3.33 -8.31 3.59
CA GLU A 33 -3.58 -9.27 4.66
C GLU A 33 -2.71 -10.51 4.43
N LEU A 34 -2.26 -11.14 5.51
CA LEU A 34 -1.43 -12.34 5.48
C LEU A 34 -1.87 -13.29 6.59
N ALA A 35 -1.97 -14.58 6.26
CA ALA A 35 -2.36 -15.65 7.18
C ALA A 35 -1.55 -16.93 6.88
N GLY A 36 -1.56 -17.88 7.81
CA GLY A 36 -0.93 -19.19 7.61
C GLY A 36 0.59 -19.22 7.82
N VAL A 37 1.14 -18.21 8.52
CA VAL A 37 2.57 -18.13 8.86
C VAL A 37 2.76 -17.63 10.29
N ASP A 38 3.91 -17.93 10.89
CA ASP A 38 4.24 -17.47 12.23
C ASP A 38 4.38 -15.95 12.31
N ALA A 39 4.02 -15.37 13.47
CA ALA A 39 4.02 -13.92 13.67
C ALA A 39 5.36 -13.21 13.40
N PRO A 40 6.54 -13.75 13.77
CA PRO A 40 7.83 -13.13 13.46
C PRO A 40 8.09 -13.06 11.95
N LEU A 41 7.69 -14.10 11.21
CA LEU A 41 7.84 -14.15 9.76
C LEU A 41 6.88 -13.17 9.08
N ALA A 42 5.61 -13.11 9.54
CA ALA A 42 4.63 -12.16 9.05
C ALA A 42 5.10 -10.71 9.22
N ARG A 43 5.62 -10.37 10.40
CA ARG A 43 6.17 -9.04 10.69
C ARG A 43 7.32 -8.69 9.75
N ALA A 44 8.33 -9.56 9.65
CA ALA A 44 9.49 -9.31 8.79
C ALA A 44 9.10 -9.15 7.30
N ALA A 45 8.13 -9.93 6.82
CA ALA A 45 7.62 -9.80 5.45
C ALA A 45 6.91 -8.46 5.23
N MET A 46 6.04 -8.07 6.16
CA MET A 46 5.29 -6.81 6.08
C MET A 46 6.21 -5.59 6.21
N ASP A 47 7.22 -5.63 7.08
CA ASP A 47 8.19 -4.54 7.22
C ASP A 47 8.98 -4.30 5.91
N ARG A 48 9.35 -5.38 5.20
CA ARG A 48 9.96 -5.27 3.86
C ARG A 48 9.00 -4.66 2.83
N ALA A 49 7.71 -5.01 2.89
CA ALA A 49 6.71 -4.44 2.00
C ALA A 49 6.51 -2.94 2.28
N ILE A 50 6.47 -2.53 3.55
CA ILE A 50 6.33 -1.12 3.97
C ILE A 50 7.47 -0.27 3.41
N GLN A 51 8.71 -0.78 3.36
CA GLN A 51 9.86 -0.07 2.78
C GLN A 51 9.72 0.24 1.28
N LYS A 52 8.77 -0.38 0.58
CA LYS A 52 8.50 -0.12 -0.85
C LYS A 52 7.34 0.84 -1.07
N LEU A 53 6.65 1.24 -0.01
CA LEU A 53 5.54 2.18 -0.09
C LEU A 53 6.05 3.62 -0.05
N PRO A 54 5.43 4.54 -0.82
CA PRO A 54 5.82 5.95 -0.83
C PRO A 54 5.29 6.72 0.40
N PHE A 55 4.77 6.04 1.43
CA PHE A 55 4.20 6.63 2.64
C PHE A 55 4.44 5.73 3.86
N LYS A 56 4.30 6.30 5.06
CA LYS A 56 4.38 5.54 6.32
C LYS A 56 3.20 4.59 6.44
N ALA A 57 3.48 3.35 6.81
CA ALA A 57 2.49 2.32 7.11
C ALA A 57 2.89 1.59 8.40
N ARG A 58 1.93 0.85 8.98
CA ARG A 58 2.14 0.08 10.21
C ARG A 58 1.63 -1.35 10.04
N PHE A 59 2.33 -2.30 10.66
CA PHE A 59 1.84 -3.66 10.83
C PHE A 59 0.77 -3.69 11.93
N VAL A 60 -0.36 -4.34 11.64
CA VAL A 60 -1.46 -4.55 12.60
C VAL A 60 -1.85 -6.02 12.61
N VAL A 61 -2.29 -6.51 13.77
CA VAL A 61 -2.77 -7.88 13.94
C VAL A 61 -4.27 -7.83 14.19
N ARG A 62 -5.01 -8.75 13.58
CA ARG A 62 -6.44 -8.91 13.84
C ARG A 62 -6.64 -9.38 15.29
N PRO A 63 -7.52 -8.75 16.08
CA PRO A 63 -7.88 -9.26 17.40
C PRO A 63 -8.41 -10.70 17.29
N GLY A 64 -7.96 -11.60 18.18
CA GLY A 64 -8.46 -12.98 18.26
C GLY A 64 -7.79 -14.02 17.35
N THR A 65 -6.75 -13.68 16.59
CA THR A 65 -5.95 -14.65 15.81
C THR A 65 -4.60 -14.96 16.49
N HIS A 66 -4.25 -16.25 16.59
CA HIS A 66 -2.95 -16.76 17.06
C HIS A 66 -2.46 -16.24 18.43
N GLY A 67 -3.17 -16.53 19.52
CA GLY A 67 -2.61 -16.51 20.88
C GLY A 67 -2.06 -15.17 21.40
N THR A 68 -2.40 -14.05 20.76
CA THR A 68 -1.99 -12.72 21.25
C THR A 68 -3.07 -12.21 22.22
N PRO A 69 -2.71 -11.79 23.45
CA PRO A 69 -3.68 -11.17 24.35
C PRO A 69 -4.23 -9.89 23.70
N GLU A 70 -5.47 -9.55 24.04
CA GLU A 70 -6.24 -8.47 23.46
C GLU A 70 -5.45 -7.15 23.35
N VAL A 71 -5.77 -6.43 22.28
CA VAL A 71 -5.26 -5.12 21.85
C VAL A 71 -4.80 -4.24 23.01
N GLN A 72 -3.49 -3.97 23.10
CA GLN A 72 -2.99 -2.79 23.82
C GLN A 72 -3.10 -1.58 22.88
N ILE A 73 -4.03 -0.69 23.24
CA ILE A 73 -4.23 0.64 22.65
C ILE A 73 -2.94 1.46 22.77
#